data_AF-B3Y135-F1
#
_entry.id   AF-B3Y135-F1
#
_cell.length_a   1.000
_cell.length_b   1.000
_cell.length_c   1.000
_cell.angle_alpha   90.00
_cell.angle_beta   90.00
_cell.angle_gamma   90.00
#
_symmetry.space_group_name_H-M   'P 1'
#
loop_
_entity.id
_entity.type
_entity.pdbx_description
1 polymer ?
#
loop_
_entity_poly.entity_id
_entity_poly.type
_entity_poly.pdbx_seq_one_letter_code
_entity_poly.pdbx_strand_id
1 'polypeptide(L)'
;MTGELKIGTMNALRIFNDAFGLIFRRSEESLHFIPTAEGQGENGDIGPLRPFAINLRTGAIYVSHGAKIEGGLAIGATDNALGENSIVLGDNDTGFRQDGDGIISFYSNGSRIGHIDGLGLHLYKDIESNCSNFRLKSN
;
A
#
# COMPACT_ATOMS: atom_id res chain seq x y z
N MET A 1 -12.41 -25.39 -24.37
CA MET A 1 -13.09 -25.65 -23.09
C MET A 1 -14.25 -24.66 -22.96
N THR A 2 -15.44 -25.08 -22.53
CA THR A 2 -16.64 -24.20 -22.37
C THR A 2 -17.05 -23.99 -20.90
N GLY A 3 -16.20 -24.39 -19.95
CA GLY A 3 -16.41 -24.24 -18.50
C GLY A 3 -15.11 -23.93 -17.75
N GLU A 4 -15.20 -23.82 -16.42
CA GLU A 4 -14.06 -23.51 -15.54
C GLU A 4 -12.98 -24.61 -15.56
N LEU A 5 -11.72 -24.19 -15.63
CA LEU A 5 -10.59 -25.04 -15.28
C LEU A 5 -10.46 -25.08 -13.75
N LYS A 6 -10.65 -26.25 -13.15
CA LYS A 6 -10.58 -26.46 -11.70
C LYS A 6 -9.36 -27.28 -11.34
N ILE A 7 -8.61 -26.81 -10.35
CA ILE A 7 -7.40 -27.48 -9.85
C ILE A 7 -7.52 -27.61 -8.34
N GLY A 8 -7.59 -28.86 -7.86
CA GLY A 8 -7.75 -29.17 -6.43
C GLY A 8 -6.42 -29.36 -5.68
N THR A 9 -5.29 -29.30 -6.38
CA THR A 9 -3.95 -29.43 -5.78
C THR A 9 -3.48 -28.11 -5.17
N MET A 10 -2.54 -28.22 -4.23
CA MET A 10 -2.01 -27.07 -3.51
C MET A 10 -1.25 -26.11 -4.42
N ASN A 11 -0.27 -26.61 -5.18
CA ASN A 11 0.35 -25.87 -6.29
C ASN A 11 -0.54 -26.05 -7.51
N ALA A 12 -1.24 -25.00 -7.94
CA ALA A 12 -2.26 -25.10 -8.95
C ALA A 12 -1.74 -24.71 -10.35
N LEU A 13 -1.12 -23.54 -10.47
CA LEU A 13 -0.59 -23.00 -11.72
C LEU A 13 0.86 -22.54 -11.54
N ARG A 14 1.70 -22.79 -12.54
CA ARG A 14 3.07 -22.27 -12.63
C ARG A 14 3.24 -21.49 -13.94
N ILE A 15 3.85 -20.31 -13.83
CA ILE A 15 4.34 -19.53 -14.98
C ILE A 15 5.86 -19.40 -14.79
N PHE A 16 6.67 -19.79 -15.77
CA PHE A 16 8.11 -19.90 -15.58
C PHE A 16 8.94 -19.60 -16.83
N ASN A 17 10.23 -19.34 -16.59
CA ASN A 17 11.33 -19.44 -17.56
C ASN A 17 12.47 -20.26 -16.95
N ASP A 18 13.66 -20.27 -17.57
CA ASP A 18 14.82 -21.02 -17.08
C ASP A 18 15.29 -20.57 -15.68
N ALA A 19 15.12 -19.28 -15.36
CA ALA A 19 15.58 -18.70 -14.09
C ALA A 19 14.54 -18.84 -12.98
N PHE A 20 13.31 -18.41 -13.20
CA PHE A 20 12.30 -18.30 -12.15
C PHE A 20 10.95 -18.85 -12.60
N GLY A 21 10.23 -19.42 -11.63
CA GLY A 21 8.83 -19.77 -11.73
C GLY A 21 8.03 -19.01 -10.69
N LEU A 22 6.80 -18.63 -11.02
CA LEU A 22 5.80 -18.15 -10.09
C LEU A 22 4.70 -19.20 -9.95
N ILE A 23 4.46 -19.63 -8.72
CA ILE A 23 3.46 -20.65 -8.40
C ILE A 23 2.27 -19.98 -7.71
N PHE A 24 1.08 -20.18 -8.28
CA PHE A 24 -0.20 -19.86 -7.66
C PHE A 24 -0.55 -21.02 -6.75
N ARG A 25 -0.43 -20.81 -5.45
CA ARG A 25 -0.59 -21.85 -4.44
C ARG A 25 -1.75 -21.53 -3.52
N ARG A 26 -2.71 -22.43 -3.42
CA ARG A 26 -3.71 -22.41 -2.34
C ARG A 26 -3.21 -23.30 -1.20
N SER A 27 -2.82 -22.68 -0.10
CA SER A 27 -2.27 -23.36 1.09
C SER A 27 -3.09 -22.94 2.30
N GLU A 28 -3.59 -23.91 3.07
CA GLU A 28 -4.42 -23.64 4.26
C GLU A 28 -5.61 -22.70 3.91
N GLU A 29 -5.64 -21.52 4.53
CA GLU A 29 -6.66 -20.48 4.39
C GLU A 29 -6.25 -19.35 3.43
N SER A 30 -5.18 -19.49 2.65
CA SER A 30 -4.67 -18.40 1.80
C SER A 30 -4.37 -18.82 0.37
N LEU A 31 -4.57 -17.87 -0.55
CA LEU A 31 -3.99 -17.91 -1.88
C LEU A 31 -2.66 -17.14 -1.85
N HIS A 32 -1.58 -17.75 -2.31
CA HIS A 32 -0.24 -17.16 -2.39
C HIS A 32 0.29 -17.13 -3.80
N PHE A 33 1.06 -16.08 -4.12
CA PHE A 33 1.96 -16.06 -5.27
C PHE A 33 3.38 -16.30 -4.75
N ILE A 34 4.00 -17.40 -5.16
CA ILE A 34 5.27 -17.86 -4.59
C ILE A 34 6.30 -18.07 -5.70
N PRO A 35 7.40 -17.30 -5.73
CA PRO A 35 8.48 -17.54 -6.68
C PRO A 35 9.28 -18.78 -6.27
N THR A 36 9.93 -19.44 -7.23
CA THR A 36 10.97 -20.44 -6.98
C THR A 36 12.31 -19.78 -6.63
N ALA A 37 13.30 -20.60 -6.29
CA ALA A 37 14.69 -20.18 -6.36
C ALA A 37 15.12 -19.88 -7.81
N GLU A 38 16.20 -19.12 -7.97
CA GLU A 38 16.84 -18.84 -9.25
C GLU A 38 17.44 -20.12 -9.86
N GLY A 39 17.36 -20.25 -11.18
CA GLY A 39 17.75 -21.44 -11.94
C GLY A 39 16.82 -22.64 -11.79
N GLN A 40 15.67 -22.46 -11.12
CA GLN A 40 14.74 -23.54 -10.78
C GLN A 40 13.33 -23.24 -11.27
N GLY A 41 13.19 -22.52 -12.40
CA GLY A 41 11.90 -21.98 -12.79
C GLY A 41 10.85 -23.03 -13.16
N GLU A 42 11.21 -24.01 -13.98
CA GLU A 42 10.28 -25.06 -14.43
C GLU A 42 9.94 -26.07 -13.32
N ASN A 43 10.98 -26.67 -12.72
CA ASN A 43 10.84 -27.84 -11.85
C ASN A 43 11.18 -27.57 -10.37
N GLY A 44 11.54 -26.33 -10.03
CA GLY A 44 11.89 -25.96 -8.66
C GLY A 44 10.73 -26.02 -7.69
N ASP A 45 11.04 -26.35 -6.44
CA ASP A 45 10.11 -26.21 -5.33
C ASP A 45 9.75 -24.75 -5.03
N ILE A 46 8.75 -24.57 -4.15
CA ILE A 46 8.37 -23.25 -3.66
C ILE A 46 9.57 -22.57 -2.95
N GLY A 47 9.83 -21.31 -3.30
CA GLY A 47 10.84 -20.51 -2.61
C GLY A 47 10.36 -19.98 -1.25
N PRO A 48 11.22 -19.26 -0.51
CA PRO A 48 10.88 -18.71 0.80
C PRO A 48 10.00 -17.45 0.72
N LEU A 49 9.98 -16.75 -0.43
CA LEU A 49 9.30 -15.46 -0.55
C LEU A 49 7.78 -15.61 -0.66
N ARG A 50 7.07 -14.63 -0.13
CA ARG A 50 5.59 -14.49 -0.18
C ARG A 50 5.24 -13.05 -0.57
N PRO A 51 5.51 -12.62 -1.82
CA PRO A 51 5.29 -11.24 -2.24
C PRO A 51 3.83 -10.82 -2.18
N PHE A 52 2.88 -11.73 -2.44
CA PHE A 52 1.44 -11.46 -2.41
C PHE A 52 0.66 -12.64 -1.82
N ALA A 53 -0.31 -12.35 -0.96
CA ALA A 53 -1.28 -13.33 -0.48
C ALA A 53 -2.66 -12.73 -0.21
N ILE A 54 -3.71 -13.54 -0.36
CA ILE A 54 -5.07 -13.23 0.08
C ILE A 54 -5.48 -14.27 1.11
N ASN A 55 -5.86 -13.82 2.31
CA ASN A 55 -6.53 -14.68 3.26
C ASN A 55 -7.97 -14.91 2.79
N LEU A 56 -8.33 -16.16 2.52
CA LEU A 56 -9.61 -16.58 1.97
C LEU A 56 -10.76 -16.51 2.99
N ARG A 57 -10.46 -16.37 4.29
CA ARG A 57 -11.45 -16.20 5.36
C ARG A 57 -11.81 -14.74 5.56
N THR A 58 -10.84 -13.84 5.55
CA THR A 58 -11.04 -12.41 5.88
C THR A 58 -11.03 -11.49 4.67
N GLY A 59 -10.54 -11.96 3.52
CA GLY A 59 -10.28 -11.13 2.34
C GLY A 59 -9.06 -10.22 2.47
N ALA A 60 -8.34 -10.28 3.60
CA ALA A 60 -7.15 -9.45 3.81
C ALA A 60 -6.06 -9.77 2.79
N ILE A 61 -5.47 -8.72 2.21
CA ILE A 61 -4.37 -8.81 1.27
C ILE A 61 -3.06 -8.50 2.00
N TYR A 62 -2.05 -9.35 1.80
CA TYR A 62 -0.71 -9.18 2.36
C TYR A 62 0.29 -8.96 1.23
N VAL A 63 1.09 -7.89 1.33
CA VAL A 63 2.21 -7.60 0.45
C VAL A 63 3.48 -7.46 1.29
N SER A 64 4.22 -8.56 1.43
CA SER A 64 5.25 -8.69 2.49
C SER A 64 6.69 -8.44 2.01
N HIS A 65 6.88 -8.04 0.75
CA HIS A 65 8.21 -7.86 0.13
C HIS A 65 8.34 -6.48 -0.55
N GLY A 66 7.67 -5.47 0.02
CA GLY A 66 7.60 -4.11 -0.50
C GLY A 66 6.53 -3.92 -1.58
N ALA A 67 6.07 -2.68 -1.73
CA ALA A 67 5.15 -2.26 -2.79
C ALA A 67 5.61 -0.90 -3.32
N LYS A 68 5.83 -0.82 -4.64
CA LYS A 68 5.97 0.46 -5.35
C LYS A 68 4.66 0.73 -6.08
N ILE A 69 4.04 1.87 -5.81
CA ILE A 69 2.80 2.29 -6.46
C ILE A 69 3.10 3.56 -7.25
N GLU A 70 2.98 3.48 -8.57
CA GLU A 70 3.11 4.64 -9.45
C GLU A 70 1.72 5.27 -9.61
N GLY A 71 1.56 6.50 -9.09
CA GLY A 71 0.28 7.21 -9.04
C GLY A 71 -0.15 7.56 -7.61
N GLY A 72 -1.44 7.84 -7.43
CA GLY A 72 -2.02 8.15 -6.12
C GLY A 72 -2.28 6.87 -5.30
N LEU A 73 -1.90 6.88 -4.03
CA LEU A 73 -2.26 5.85 -3.05
C LEU A 73 -3.26 6.46 -2.07
N ALA A 74 -4.51 6.01 -2.14
CA ALA A 74 -5.52 6.37 -1.15
C ALA A 74 -5.43 5.41 0.05
N ILE A 75 -5.27 5.95 1.25
CA ILE A 75 -5.27 5.20 2.52
C ILE A 75 -6.34 5.82 3.43
N GLY A 76 -7.60 5.43 3.21
CA GLY A 76 -8.75 5.78 4.06
C GLY A 76 -9.95 6.38 3.31
N ALA A 77 -11.14 6.16 3.91
CA ALA A 77 -12.35 7.01 3.90
C ALA A 77 -13.34 6.74 5.04
N THR A 78 -12.96 5.85 5.95
CA THR A 78 -13.71 5.30 7.08
C THR A 78 -12.71 4.58 7.99
N ASP A 79 -13.11 4.37 9.24
CA ASP A 79 -12.24 4.46 10.43
C ASP A 79 -10.89 3.72 10.36
N ASN A 80 -9.80 4.44 10.66
CA ASN A 80 -8.93 3.97 11.72
C ASN A 80 -8.84 5.06 12.78
N ALA A 81 -9.57 4.86 13.87
CA ALA A 81 -9.53 5.70 15.06
C ALA A 81 -8.19 5.53 15.83
N LEU A 82 -7.08 5.49 15.06
CA LEU A 82 -5.64 5.55 15.31
C LEU A 82 -5.01 4.70 16.43
N GLY A 83 -5.70 3.75 17.04
CA GLY A 83 -5.04 2.69 17.83
C GLY A 83 -4.95 1.36 17.07
N GLU A 84 -4.03 0.43 17.30
CA GLU A 84 -2.60 0.55 17.65
C GLU A 84 -1.76 0.69 16.35
N ASN A 85 -0.49 1.11 16.48
CA ASN A 85 0.54 1.40 15.46
C ASN A 85 0.05 1.63 14.01
N SER A 86 -0.82 2.62 13.88
CA SER A 86 -1.81 2.89 12.82
C SER A 86 -1.31 3.81 11.70
N ILE A 87 -1.97 3.78 10.52
CA ILE A 87 -1.98 4.86 9.52
C ILE A 87 -3.35 4.91 8.81
N VAL A 88 -4.07 6.03 8.92
CA VAL A 88 -5.14 6.45 7.99
C VAL A 88 -4.92 7.91 7.67
N LEU A 89 -4.89 8.26 6.38
CA LEU A 89 -4.62 9.63 5.97
C LEU A 89 -5.58 10.04 4.86
N GLY A 90 -6.79 10.39 5.30
CA GLY A 90 -7.83 10.98 4.48
C GLY A 90 -9.08 10.13 4.33
N ASP A 91 -10.16 10.78 3.97
CA ASP A 91 -11.22 10.16 3.20
C ASP A 91 -11.09 10.52 1.73
N ASN A 92 -12.18 10.38 0.97
CA ASN A 92 -12.13 10.64 -0.45
C ASN A 92 -11.86 12.12 -0.80
N ASP A 93 -11.77 13.04 0.17
CA ASP A 93 -11.46 14.45 -0.10
C ASP A 93 -10.60 15.18 0.97
N THR A 94 -10.12 14.48 2.00
CA THR A 94 -9.19 14.96 3.02
C THR A 94 -7.86 14.20 2.94
N GLY A 95 -6.72 14.78 3.35
CA GLY A 95 -5.44 14.07 3.40
C GLY A 95 -4.23 14.86 2.90
N PHE A 96 -3.18 14.18 2.48
CA PHE A 96 -1.98 14.79 1.89
C PHE A 96 -1.92 14.52 0.39
N ARG A 97 -1.50 15.52 -0.39
CA ARG A 97 -1.31 15.37 -1.84
C ARG A 97 0.01 15.99 -2.27
N GLN A 98 0.82 15.24 -3.02
CA GLN A 98 1.95 15.82 -3.72
C GLN A 98 1.43 16.61 -4.94
N ASP A 99 1.43 17.93 -4.84
CA ASP A 99 0.92 18.82 -5.90
C ASP A 99 1.98 19.16 -6.96
N GLY A 100 3.21 18.69 -6.77
CA GLY A 100 4.33 18.93 -7.67
C GLY A 100 5.66 18.47 -7.05
N ASP A 101 6.73 18.63 -7.80
CA ASP A 101 8.08 18.36 -7.27
C ASP A 101 8.37 19.26 -6.06
N GLY A 102 8.73 18.64 -4.94
CA GLY A 102 8.98 19.34 -3.67
C GLY A 102 7.77 19.95 -2.96
N ILE A 103 6.53 19.71 -3.41
CA ILE A 103 5.31 20.32 -2.80
C ILE A 103 4.44 19.24 -2.16
N ILE A 104 4.26 19.31 -0.84
CA ILE A 104 3.30 18.47 -0.10
C ILE A 104 2.19 19.36 0.42
N SER A 105 0.97 19.13 -0.06
CA SER A 105 -0.23 19.88 0.29
C SER A 105 -1.11 19.14 1.27
N PHE A 106 -1.79 19.90 2.12
CA PHE A 106 -2.78 19.43 3.10
C PHE A 106 -4.18 19.75 2.59
N TYR A 107 -5.05 18.75 2.49
CA TYR A 107 -6.43 18.88 2.04
C TYR A 107 -7.41 18.54 3.16
N SER A 108 -8.51 19.27 3.21
CA SER A 108 -9.67 18.96 4.07
C SER A 108 -10.95 19.27 3.30
N ASN A 109 -11.86 18.30 3.22
CA ASN A 109 -13.16 18.42 2.54
C ASN A 109 -13.03 19.02 1.12
N GLY A 110 -12.07 18.52 0.35
CA GLY A 110 -11.78 18.95 -1.01
C GLY A 110 -11.03 20.28 -1.15
N SER A 111 -10.70 20.96 -0.04
CA SER A 111 -9.99 22.25 -0.05
C SER A 111 -8.54 22.12 0.41
N ARG A 112 -7.59 22.69 -0.34
CA ARG A 112 -6.20 22.82 0.12
C ARG A 112 -6.16 23.83 1.26
N ILE A 113 -5.74 23.42 2.44
CA ILE A 113 -5.64 24.28 3.62
C ILE A 113 -4.22 24.80 3.87
N GLY A 114 -3.22 24.20 3.23
CA GLY A 114 -1.84 24.67 3.23
C GLY A 114 -0.90 23.75 2.46
N HIS A 115 0.40 24.06 2.45
CA HIS A 115 1.44 23.20 1.90
C HIS A 115 2.82 23.50 2.47
N ILE A 116 3.75 22.58 2.27
CA ILE A 116 5.18 22.78 2.45
C ILE A 116 5.85 22.74 1.07
N ASP A 117 6.76 23.68 0.83
CA ASP A 117 7.65 23.71 -0.33
C ASP A 117 9.07 24.19 0.06
N GLY A 118 9.94 24.40 -0.92
CA GLY A 118 11.31 24.89 -0.70
C GLY A 118 11.42 26.29 -0.09
N LEU A 119 10.32 27.04 -0.01
CA LEU A 119 10.25 28.36 0.62
C LEU A 119 9.74 28.30 2.07
N GLY A 120 9.20 27.14 2.49
CA GLY A 120 8.75 26.90 3.86
C GLY A 120 7.31 26.41 3.95
N LEU A 121 6.65 26.78 5.06
CA LEU A 121 5.25 26.43 5.34
C LEU A 121 4.31 27.56 4.91
N HIS A 122 3.30 27.22 4.12
CA HIS A 122 2.24 28.13 3.69
C HIS A 122 0.89 27.64 4.21
N LEU A 123 0.10 28.53 4.78
CA LEU A 123 -1.22 28.21 5.35
C LEU A 123 -2.27 29.15 4.76
N TYR A 124 -3.39 28.58 4.33
CA TYR A 124 -4.51 29.31 3.72
C TYR A 124 -5.71 29.46 4.67
N LYS A 125 -5.59 28.90 5.87
CA LYS A 125 -6.58 28.96 6.95
C LYS A 125 -5.90 29.49 8.21
N ASP A 126 -6.70 29.86 9.19
CA ASP A 126 -6.22 30.44 10.44
C ASP A 126 -5.33 29.47 11.22
N ILE A 127 -4.37 30.04 11.95
CA ILE A 127 -3.57 29.31 12.93
C ILE A 127 -4.21 29.53 14.29
N GLU A 128 -4.85 28.50 14.82
CA GLU A 128 -5.38 28.52 16.19
C GLU A 128 -4.36 27.92 17.15
N SER A 129 -4.07 28.63 18.25
CA SER A 129 -3.20 28.15 19.32
C SER A 129 -3.94 28.16 20.65
N ASN A 130 -4.02 27.00 21.29
CA ASN A 130 -4.57 26.87 22.65
C ASN A 130 -3.49 27.04 23.74
N CYS A 131 -2.44 27.82 23.45
CA CYS A 131 -1.27 27.97 24.31
C CYS A 131 -1.09 29.42 24.77
N SER A 132 -0.42 29.61 25.92
CA SER A 132 -0.14 30.94 26.49
C SER A 132 0.92 31.74 25.74
N ASN A 133 1.67 31.12 24.83
CA ASN A 133 2.65 31.79 23.99
C ASN A 133 2.57 31.24 22.57
N PHE A 134 2.40 32.13 21.59
CA PHE A 134 2.59 31.84 20.18
C PHE A 134 3.84 32.58 19.70
N ARG A 135 4.93 31.86 19.41
CA ARG A 135 6.22 32.45 19.05
C ARG A 135 6.66 31.97 17.67
N LEU A 136 6.80 32.93 16.75
CA LEU A 136 7.43 32.73 15.44
C LEU A 136 8.69 33.58 15.39
N LYS A 137 9.84 32.94 15.20
CA LYS A 137 11.12 33.63 15.02
C LYS A 137 11.89 32.91 13.92
N SER A 138 12.20 33.63 12.86
CA SER A 138 13.32 33.27 11.98
C SER A 138 14.63 33.64 12.68
N ASN A 139 15.72 33.00 12.27
CA ASN A 139 17.07 33.41 12.64
C ASN A 139 17.52 34.65 11.86
#